data_AF-A0A7X6U7G7-F1
#
_entry.id   AF-A0A7X6U7G7-F1
#
_cell.length_a   1.000
_cell.length_b   1.000
_cell.length_c   1.000
_cell.angle_alpha   90.00
_cell.angle_beta   90.00
_cell.angle_gamma   90.00
#
_symmetry.space_group_name_H-M   'P 1'
#
loop_
_entity.id
_entity.type
_entity.pdbx_description
1 polymer ?
#
loop_
_entity_poly.entity_id
_entity_poly.type
_entity_poly.pdbx_seq_one_letter_code
_entity_poly.pdbx_strand_id
1 'polypeptide(L)'
;MTQRTRNLLTLPAIAIYIVLVLAFSHVPDIRAVALLACGTYMLLLSAFYLWRSRPVRQNTLIGELIADLVIVGAMVFVWLRTAA
;
A
#
# COMPACT_ATOMS: atom_id res chain seq x y z
N MET A 1 6.61 -17.43 -3.34
CA MET A 1 5.30 -17.03 -2.79
C MET A 1 4.35 -16.93 -3.98
N THR A 2 3.16 -17.53 -3.96
CA THR A 2 2.30 -17.52 -5.16
C THR A 2 1.48 -16.22 -5.21
N GLN A 3 1.03 -15.80 -6.40
CA GLN A 3 0.15 -14.62 -6.58
C GLN A 3 -1.06 -14.67 -5.63
N ARG A 4 -1.60 -15.88 -5.37
CA ARG A 4 -2.65 -16.13 -4.39
C ARG A 4 -2.25 -15.74 -2.97
N THR A 5 -1.04 -16.08 -2.53
CA THR A 5 -0.54 -15.69 -1.21
C THR A 5 -0.37 -14.17 -1.10
N ARG A 6 0.03 -13.49 -2.19
CA ARG A 6 0.14 -12.03 -2.19
C ARG A 6 -1.24 -11.39 -2.03
N ASN A 7 -2.22 -11.78 -2.86
CA ASN A 7 -3.59 -11.30 -2.75
C ASN A 7 -4.19 -11.58 -1.37
N LEU A 8 -3.96 -12.77 -0.80
CA LEU A 8 -4.39 -13.14 0.56
C LEU A 8 -3.80 -12.25 1.65
N LEU A 9 -2.61 -11.68 1.45
CA LEU A 9 -1.99 -10.74 2.38
C LEU A 9 -2.34 -9.28 2.10
N THR A 10 -2.72 -8.95 0.87
CA THR A 10 -3.11 -7.57 0.50
C THR A 10 -4.55 -7.27 0.92
N LEU A 11 -5.46 -8.24 0.76
CA LEU A 11 -6.85 -8.16 1.18
C LEU A 11 -7.05 -7.74 2.66
N PRO A 12 -6.40 -8.37 3.64
CA PRO A 12 -6.55 -7.99 5.05
C PRO A 12 -5.99 -6.60 5.33
N ALA A 13 -4.91 -6.16 4.67
CA ALA A 13 -4.39 -4.81 4.83
C ALA A 13 -5.38 -3.74 4.33
N ILE A 14 -6.01 -3.97 3.17
CA ILE A 14 -7.07 -3.10 2.64
C ILE A 14 -8.28 -3.10 3.57
N ALA A 15 -8.69 -4.27 4.07
CA ALA A 15 -9.82 -4.38 5.00
C ALA A 15 -9.56 -3.62 6.31
N ILE A 16 -8.37 -3.76 6.89
CA ILE A 16 -7.95 -3.03 8.11
C ILE A 16 -7.99 -1.52 7.86
N TYR A 17 -7.49 -1.07 6.71
CA TYR A 17 -7.56 0.35 6.32
C TYR A 17 -9.01 0.84 6.25
N ILE A 18 -9.91 0.11 5.57
CA ILE A 18 -11.33 0.49 5.46
C ILE A 18 -11.98 0.59 6.84
N VAL A 19 -11.71 -0.38 7.73
CA VAL A 19 -12.24 -0.38 9.10
C VAL A 19 -11.72 0.81 9.90
N LEU A 20 -10.42 1.11 9.83
CA LEU A 20 -9.81 2.26 10.51
C LEU A 20 -10.40 3.58 10.00
N VAL A 21 -10.60 3.73 8.70
CA VAL A 21 -11.18 4.96 8.12
C VAL A 21 -12.65 5.13 8.48
N LEU A 22 -13.43 4.04 8.51
CA LEU A 22 -14.83 4.11 8.95
C LEU A 22 -14.91 4.45 10.45
N ALA A 23 -14.10 3.80 11.27
CA ALA A 23 -14.07 4.00 12.72
C ALA A 23 -13.62 5.41 13.12
N PHE A 24 -12.61 5.95 12.44
CA PHE A 24 -12.00 7.25 12.73
C PHE A 24 -12.28 8.29 11.63
N SER A 25 -13.45 8.22 11.01
CA SER A 25 -13.86 9.07 9.88
C SER A 25 -13.78 10.58 10.17
N HIS A 26 -13.93 10.95 11.44
CA HIS A 26 -13.92 12.32 11.97
C HIS A 26 -12.50 12.85 12.28
N VAL A 27 -11.47 11.99 12.28
CA VAL A 27 -10.09 12.38 12.57
C VAL A 27 -9.25 12.27 11.29
N PRO A 28 -9.00 13.38 10.57
CA PRO A 28 -8.30 13.35 9.29
C PRO A 28 -6.86 12.81 9.40
N ASP A 29 -6.18 13.04 10.51
CA ASP A 29 -4.81 12.57 10.74
C ASP A 29 -4.71 11.03 10.81
N ILE A 30 -5.65 10.38 11.50
CA ILE A 30 -5.68 8.91 11.61
C ILE A 30 -5.91 8.29 10.23
N ARG A 31 -6.78 8.90 9.42
CA ARG A 31 -7.01 8.45 8.04
C ARG A 31 -5.73 8.55 7.21
N ALA A 32 -5.03 9.67 7.27
CA ALA A 32 -3.80 9.87 6.51
C ALA A 32 -2.69 8.90 6.95
N VAL A 33 -2.49 8.71 8.27
CA VAL A 33 -1.50 7.76 8.81
C VAL A 33 -1.85 6.32 8.45
N ALA A 34 -3.12 5.91 8.55
CA ALA A 34 -3.57 4.58 8.17
C ALA A 34 -3.37 4.32 6.67
N LEU A 35 -3.64 5.32 5.84
CA LEU A 35 -3.41 5.30 4.39
C LEU A 35 -1.92 5.09 4.07
N LEU A 36 -1.05 5.85 4.74
CA LEU A 36 0.41 5.79 4.62
C LEU A 36 0.97 4.42 5.04
N ALA A 37 0.52 3.90 6.19
CA ALA A 37 0.93 2.59 6.68
C ALA A 37 0.49 1.47 5.73
N CYS A 38 -0.73 1.55 5.18
CA CYS A 38 -1.24 0.58 4.21
C CYS A 38 -0.44 0.59 2.90
N GLY A 39 -0.19 1.77 2.34
CA GLY A 39 0.61 1.90 1.11
C GLY A 39 2.06 1.45 1.30
N THR A 40 2.68 1.77 2.44
CA THR A 40 4.05 1.32 2.78
C THR A 40 4.11 -0.21 2.91
N TYR A 41 3.10 -0.82 3.53
CA TYR A 41 3.01 -2.28 3.63
C TYR A 41 2.89 -2.95 2.26
N MET A 42 2.05 -2.41 1.36
CA MET A 42 1.94 -2.91 -0.02
C MET A 42 3.28 -2.81 -0.77
N LEU A 43 3.98 -1.67 -0.66
CA LEU A 43 5.31 -1.49 -1.23
C LEU A 43 6.32 -2.52 -0.72
N LEU A 44 6.38 -2.73 0.60
CA LEU A 44 7.27 -3.72 1.20
C LEU A 44 6.95 -5.14 0.73
N LEU A 45 5.66 -5.47 0.61
CA LEU A 45 5.21 -6.77 0.13
C LEU A 45 5.59 -6.97 -1.36
N SER A 46 5.40 -5.95 -2.20
CA SER A 46 5.78 -5.93 -3.61
C SER A 46 7.31 -6.03 -3.78
N ALA A 47 8.08 -5.28 -2.99
CA ALA A 47 9.55 -5.32 -2.99
C ALA A 47 10.09 -6.67 -2.50
N PHE A 48 9.53 -7.24 -1.44
CA PHE A 48 9.89 -8.56 -0.94
C PHE A 48 9.57 -9.66 -1.98
N TYR A 49 8.45 -9.52 -2.69
CA TYR A 49 8.08 -10.43 -3.76
C TYR A 49 9.04 -10.34 -4.95
N LEU A 50 9.47 -9.13 -5.32
CA LEU A 50 10.48 -8.87 -6.34
C LEU A 50 11.83 -9.48 -5.97
N TRP A 51 12.24 -9.35 -4.71
CA TRP A 51 13.49 -9.93 -4.21
C TRP A 51 13.44 -11.46 -4.22
N ARG A 52 12.34 -12.06 -3.74
CA ARG A 52 12.25 -13.51 -3.56
C ARG A 52 11.87 -14.28 -4.83
N SER A 53 11.39 -13.62 -5.89
CA SER A 53 10.83 -14.28 -7.07
C SER A 53 11.51 -13.85 -8.38
N ARG A 54 12.18 -14.79 -9.07
CA ARG A 54 12.41 -14.75 -10.54
C ARG A 54 11.90 -16.06 -11.14
N PRO A 55 11.26 -16.10 -12.33
CA PRO A 55 10.89 -15.04 -13.27
C PRO A 55 9.35 -14.92 -13.38
N VAL A 56 8.72 -14.08 -12.57
CA VAL A 56 7.44 -13.47 -12.98
C VAL A 56 7.80 -12.37 -13.98
N ARG A 57 7.00 -12.18 -15.04
CA ARG A 57 7.22 -11.15 -16.07
C ARG A 57 7.65 -9.84 -15.41
N GLN A 58 8.93 -9.50 -15.54
CA GLN A 58 9.54 -8.38 -14.81
C GLN A 58 8.81 -7.07 -15.09
N ASN A 59 8.27 -6.91 -16.30
CA ASN A 59 7.51 -5.73 -16.72
C ASN A 59 6.25 -5.51 -15.87
N THR A 60 5.53 -6.57 -15.48
CA THR A 60 4.33 -6.46 -14.63
C THR A 60 4.67 -6.12 -13.18
N LEU A 61 5.75 -6.68 -12.64
CA LEU A 61 6.19 -6.40 -11.26
C LEU A 61 6.74 -4.99 -11.13
N ILE A 62 7.52 -4.52 -12.09
CA ILE A 62 8.03 -3.13 -12.13
C ILE A 62 6.86 -2.14 -12.22
N GLY A 63 5.85 -2.44 -13.06
CA GLY A 63 4.65 -1.63 -13.17
C GLY A 63 3.87 -1.51 -11.86
N GLU A 64 3.71 -2.62 -11.13
CA GLU A 64 3.09 -2.60 -9.80
C GLU A 64 3.92 -1.81 -8.78
N LEU A 65 5.25 -1.94 -8.80
CA LEU A 65 6.13 -1.21 -7.90
C LEU A 65 6.09 0.30 -8.16
N ILE A 66 6.05 0.71 -9.43
CA ILE A 66 5.89 2.11 -9.83
C ILE A 66 4.50 2.62 -9.41
N ALA A 67 3.44 1.84 -9.61
CA ALA A 67 2.09 2.22 -9.19
C ALA A 67 2.01 2.39 -7.66
N ASP A 68 2.55 1.44 -6.89
CA ASP A 68 2.62 1.53 -5.43
C ASP A 68 3.43 2.76 -4.97
N LEU A 69 4.54 3.08 -5.64
CA LEU A 69 5.37 4.26 -5.36
C LEU A 69 4.62 5.57 -5.65
N VAL A 70 3.90 5.65 -6.77
CA VAL A 70 3.09 6.81 -7.14
C VAL A 70 1.96 7.01 -6.14
N ILE A 71 1.31 5.91 -5.73
CA ILE A 71 0.24 5.95 -4.72
C ILE A 71 0.81 6.45 -3.39
N VAL A 72 1.88 5.85 -2.87
CA VAL A 72 2.50 6.28 -1.60
C VAL A 72 3.00 7.72 -1.68
N GLY A 73 3.63 8.13 -2.78
CA GLY A 73 4.06 9.50 -3.01
C GLY A 73 2.90 10.50 -3.01
N ALA A 74 1.79 10.17 -3.69
CA ALA A 74 0.58 11.00 -3.68
C ALA A 74 -0.04 11.08 -2.27
N MET A 75 -0.04 9.97 -1.52
CA MET A 75 -0.54 9.92 -0.15
C MET A 75 0.30 10.79 0.80
N VAL A 76 1.63 10.75 0.70
CA VAL A 76 2.54 11.62 1.46
C VAL A 76 2.32 13.09 1.09
N PHE A 77 2.18 13.40 -0.20
CA PHE A 77 1.93 14.77 -0.65
C PHE A 77 0.60 15.31 -0.13
N VAL A 78 -0.47 14.51 -0.17
CA VAL A 78 -1.77 14.87 0.41
C VAL A 78 -1.62 15.09 1.92
N TRP A 79 -0.94 14.19 2.64
CA TRP A 79 -0.71 14.33 4.08
C TRP A 79 0.03 15.62 4.43
N LEU A 80 1.14 15.91 3.75
CA LEU A 80 1.92 17.14 3.93
C LEU A 80 1.08 18.40 3.68
N ARG A 81 0.11 18.33 2.75
CA ARG A 81 -0.77 19.45 2.45
C ARG A 81 -1.95 19.59 3.41
N THR A 82 -2.37 18.50 4.05
CA THR A 82 -3.44 18.53 5.07
C THR A 82 -2.91 18.80 6.48
N ALA A 83 -1.64 18.53 6.74
CA ALA A 83 -0.98 18.79 8.01
C ALA A 83 -0.38 20.21 8.13
N ALA A 84 -0.34 20.96 7.02
CA ALA A 84 0.09 22.36 6.94
C ALA A 84 -1.12 23.30 6.91
#